data_AF-A0A075KIC6-F1
#
_entry.id   AF-A0A075KIC6-F1
#
_cell.length_a   1.000
_cell.length_b   1.000
_cell.length_c   1.000
_cell.angle_alpha   90.00
_cell.angle_beta   90.00
_cell.angle_gamma   90.00
#
_symmetry.space_group_name_H-M   'P 1'
#
loop_
_entity.id
_entity.type
_entity.pdbx_description
1 polymer ?
#
loop_
_entity_poly.entity_id
_entity_poly.type
_entity_poly.pdbx_seq_one_letter_code
_entity_poly.pdbx_strand_id
1 'polypeptide(L)'
;MILNQYLKELKKIELLTREEEENLWQGYKEKENLECRSKIIEQYQPLVFKVASNWRLDETKMMDMIQEGTVGLIEAVEKYDHKRGVAFSLYATQRIRGRMLNYMEREGKFGVVCIDSPLSSEQDITLRDILIDTKAGVSSQAEHNYLIEQVKNAMNRLPSNEHAVLSGVFLEDCEPKQLAESLDVSISHIYRLQKQGIKRIRGMLSRFMQNW
;
A
#
# COMPACT_ATOMS: atom_id res chain seq x y z
N MET A 1 27.91 -10.15 -7.70
CA MET A 1 29.27 -9.85 -7.17
C MET A 1 29.35 -9.89 -5.63
N ILE A 2 28.23 -10.03 -4.90
CA ILE A 2 28.20 -10.16 -3.43
C ILE A 2 27.94 -11.61 -3.02
N LEU A 3 27.03 -12.30 -3.72
CA LEU A 3 26.70 -13.71 -3.44
C LEU A 3 27.93 -14.62 -3.58
N ASN A 4 28.78 -14.38 -4.58
CA ASN A 4 30.02 -15.14 -4.75
C ASN A 4 31.02 -14.98 -3.60
N GLN A 5 31.08 -13.80 -2.97
CA GLN A 5 31.91 -13.60 -1.79
C GLN A 5 31.33 -14.33 -0.58
N TYR A 6 30.02 -14.24 -0.38
CA TYR A 6 29.31 -14.99 0.65
C TYR A 6 29.52 -16.51 0.51
N LEU A 7 29.41 -17.06 -0.71
CA LEU A 7 29.66 -18.47 -0.98
C LEU A 7 31.11 -18.91 -0.68
N LYS A 8 32.09 -18.02 -0.88
CA LYS A 8 33.49 -18.30 -0.51
C LYS A 8 33.66 -18.38 1.00
N GLU A 9 33.00 -17.50 1.76
CA GLU A 9 33.02 -17.54 3.22
C GLU A 9 32.30 -18.79 3.76
N LEU A 10 31.15 -19.15 3.17
CA LEU A 10 30.42 -20.37 3.55
C LEU A 10 31.25 -21.65 3.40
N LYS A 11 32.10 -21.73 2.37
CA LYS A 11 32.96 -22.90 2.14
C LYS A 11 34.04 -23.10 3.20
N LYS A 12 34.35 -22.08 4.00
CA LYS A 12 35.33 -22.17 5.10
C LYS A 12 34.73 -22.78 6.37
N ILE A 13 33.42 -22.95 6.43
CA ILE A 13 32.70 -23.41 7.61
C ILE A 13 32.74 -24.95 7.63
N GLU A 14 33.34 -25.51 8.68
CA GLU A 14 33.41 -26.95 8.92
C GLU A 14 32.27 -27.42 9.80
N LEU A 15 31.57 -28.49 9.39
CA LEU A 15 30.41 -28.99 10.14
C LEU A 15 30.80 -29.44 11.55
N LEU A 16 30.06 -28.97 12.55
CA LEU A 16 30.22 -29.38 13.94
C LEU A 16 29.96 -30.88 14.11
N THR A 17 30.80 -31.52 14.91
CA THR A 17 30.50 -32.85 15.46
C THR A 17 29.42 -32.74 16.54
N ARG A 18 28.76 -33.87 16.84
CA ARG A 18 27.69 -33.92 17.85
C ARG A 18 28.18 -33.50 19.25
N GLU A 19 29.41 -33.84 19.60
CA GLU A 19 30.00 -33.48 20.90
C GLU A 19 30.31 -31.98 20.98
N GLU A 20 30.86 -31.40 19.91
CA GLU A 20 31.12 -29.96 19.84
C GLU A 20 29.83 -29.15 19.89
N GLU A 21 28.79 -29.60 19.20
CA GLU A 21 27.48 -28.95 19.24
C GLU A 21 26.90 -28.95 20.66
N GLU A 22 26.94 -30.09 21.36
CA GLU A 22 26.44 -30.18 22.74
C GLU A 22 27.23 -29.26 23.69
N ASN A 23 28.56 -29.22 23.56
CA ASN A 23 29.42 -28.34 24.35
C ASN A 23 29.10 -26.85 24.13
N LEU A 24 28.83 -26.45 22.88
CA LEU A 24 28.42 -25.08 22.54
C LEU A 24 27.05 -24.75 23.13
N TRP A 25 26.10 -25.67 23.08
CA TRP A 25 24.77 -25.46 23.67
C TRP A 25 24.81 -25.36 25.18
N GLN A 26 25.58 -26.20 25.87
CA GLN A 26 25.79 -26.11 27.31
C GLN A 26 26.46 -24.77 27.67
N GLY A 27 27.50 -24.38 26.93
CA GLY A 27 28.17 -23.10 27.13
C GLY A 27 27.23 -21.89 26.97
N TYR A 28 26.32 -21.93 26.00
CA TYR A 28 25.36 -20.84 25.80
C TYR A 28 24.19 -20.88 26.80
N LYS A 29 23.55 -22.03 27.02
CA LYS A 29 22.32 -22.15 27.81
C LYS A 29 22.55 -22.23 29.32
N GLU A 30 23.70 -22.71 29.77
CA GLU A 30 24.01 -22.84 31.19
C GLU A 30 24.94 -21.74 31.71
N LYS A 31 25.87 -21.27 30.86
CA LYS A 31 26.87 -20.26 31.22
C LYS A 31 26.64 -18.90 30.57
N GLU A 32 25.54 -18.74 29.83
CA GLU A 32 25.18 -17.51 29.09
C GLU A 32 26.31 -16.97 28.18
N ASN A 33 27.17 -17.85 27.68
CA ASN A 33 28.31 -17.43 26.86
C ASN A 33 27.85 -17.03 25.46
N LEU A 34 27.95 -15.73 25.16
CA LEU A 34 27.58 -15.16 23.86
C LEU A 34 28.52 -15.59 22.73
N GLU A 35 29.77 -15.95 23.02
CA GLU A 35 30.67 -16.49 21.99
C GLU A 35 30.20 -17.85 21.49
N CYS A 36 29.67 -18.70 22.39
CA CYS A 36 29.07 -19.97 22.02
C CYS A 36 27.85 -19.75 21.11
N ARG A 37 27.01 -18.76 21.41
CA ARG A 37 25.87 -18.36 20.57
C ARG A 37 26.33 -17.96 19.16
N SER A 38 27.33 -17.07 19.07
CA SER A 38 27.86 -16.61 17.78
C SER A 38 28.43 -17.76 16.96
N LYS A 39 29.21 -18.66 17.58
CA LYS A 39 29.74 -19.86 16.92
C LYS A 39 28.64 -20.76 16.38
N ILE A 40 27.57 -21.00 17.14
CA ILE A 40 26.42 -21.80 16.66
C ILE A 40 25.79 -21.14 15.43
N ILE A 41 25.56 -19.82 15.47
CA ILE A 41 24.95 -19.09 14.34
C ILE A 41 25.84 -19.20 13.09
N GLU A 42 27.15 -18.97 13.23
CA GLU A 42 28.11 -19.07 12.13
C GLU A 42 28.11 -20.48 11.53
N GLN A 43 28.19 -21.51 12.36
CA GLN A 43 28.27 -22.90 11.92
C GLN A 43 27.01 -23.39 11.20
N TYR A 44 25.86 -22.81 11.53
CA TYR A 44 24.59 -23.12 10.89
C TYR A 44 24.22 -22.22 9.71
N GLN A 45 25.07 -21.26 9.32
CA GLN A 45 24.87 -20.45 8.11
C GLN A 45 24.66 -21.25 6.81
N PRO A 46 25.40 -22.36 6.54
CA PRO A 46 25.17 -23.18 5.34
C PRO A 46 23.74 -23.74 5.24
N LEU A 47 23.06 -23.96 6.38
CA LEU A 47 21.67 -24.40 6.41
C LEU A 47 20.74 -23.32 5.86
N VAL A 48 20.97 -22.05 6.21
CA VAL A 48 20.20 -20.91 5.69
C VAL A 48 20.33 -20.86 4.17
N PHE A 49 21.55 -20.97 3.65
CA PHE A 49 21.79 -20.99 2.20
C PHE A 49 21.12 -22.18 1.51
N LYS A 50 21.18 -23.38 2.09
CA LYS A 50 20.50 -24.58 1.56
C LYS A 50 18.98 -24.38 1.49
N VAL A 51 18.39 -23.77 2.51
CA VAL A 51 16.95 -23.47 2.54
C VAL A 51 16.62 -22.43 1.46
N ALA A 52 17.36 -21.31 1.39
CA ALA A 52 17.19 -20.26 0.39
C ALA A 52 17.34 -20.76 -1.06
N SER A 53 18.28 -21.67 -1.30
CA SER A 53 18.61 -22.18 -2.64
C SER A 53 17.51 -23.04 -3.26
N ASN A 54 16.54 -23.50 -2.45
CA ASN A 54 15.36 -24.20 -2.96
C ASN A 54 14.44 -23.26 -3.75
N TRP A 55 14.55 -21.94 -3.57
CA TRP A 55 13.84 -20.95 -4.37
C TRP A 55 14.72 -20.49 -5.54
N ARG A 56 14.18 -20.56 -6.76
CA ARG A 56 14.85 -20.07 -7.98
C ARG A 56 14.75 -18.55 -8.06
N LEU A 57 15.60 -17.85 -7.30
CA LEU A 57 15.64 -16.39 -7.19
C LEU A 57 16.86 -15.81 -7.94
N ASP A 58 16.70 -14.57 -8.38
CA ASP A 58 17.75 -13.67 -8.86
C ASP A 58 18.76 -13.31 -7.76
N GLU A 59 20.01 -12.93 -8.11
CA GLU A 59 21.12 -12.76 -7.15
C GLU A 59 20.78 -11.79 -6.01
N THR A 60 20.12 -10.67 -6.32
CA THR A 60 19.71 -9.66 -5.32
C THR A 60 18.70 -10.25 -4.33
N LYS A 61 17.60 -10.83 -4.84
CA LYS A 61 16.56 -11.42 -4.00
C LYS A 61 17.06 -12.62 -3.20
N MET A 62 18.02 -13.36 -3.73
CA MET A 62 18.68 -14.46 -3.03
C MET A 62 19.41 -13.95 -1.78
N MET A 63 20.15 -12.84 -1.89
CA MET A 63 20.84 -12.24 -0.73
C MET A 63 19.88 -11.74 0.33
N ASP A 64 18.78 -11.10 -0.07
CA ASP A 64 17.76 -10.65 0.89
C ASP A 64 17.10 -11.83 1.61
N MET A 65 16.83 -12.92 0.85
CA MET A 65 16.29 -14.16 1.42
C MET A 65 17.24 -14.77 2.45
N ILE A 66 18.55 -14.81 2.14
CA ILE A 66 19.58 -15.29 3.05
C ILE A 66 19.62 -14.45 4.33
N GLN A 67 19.51 -13.13 4.22
CA GLN A 67 19.52 -12.24 5.39
C GLN A 67 18.30 -12.49 6.28
N GLU A 68 17.09 -12.55 5.72
CA GLU A 68 15.88 -12.86 6.49
C GLU A 68 15.89 -14.27 7.08
N GLY A 69 16.43 -15.23 6.33
CA GLY A 69 16.72 -16.57 6.82
C GLY A 69 17.68 -16.59 8.00
N THR A 70 18.71 -15.75 7.96
CA THR A 70 19.69 -15.59 9.05
C THR A 70 19.03 -15.04 10.31
N VAL A 71 18.11 -14.07 10.18
CA VAL A 71 17.29 -13.62 11.31
C VAL A 71 16.48 -14.78 11.89
N GLY A 72 15.90 -15.64 11.04
CA GLY A 72 15.20 -16.84 11.48
C GLY A 72 16.09 -17.87 12.19
N LEU A 73 17.34 -18.02 11.74
CA LEU A 73 18.33 -18.85 12.42
C LEU A 73 18.65 -18.27 13.81
N ILE A 74 18.89 -16.97 13.91
CA ILE A 74 19.18 -16.29 15.19
C ILE A 74 18.03 -16.50 16.17
N GLU A 75 16.78 -16.25 15.75
CA GLU A 75 15.60 -16.50 16.57
C GLU A 75 15.45 -17.98 16.95
N ALA A 76 15.88 -18.91 16.09
CA ALA A 76 15.88 -20.33 16.38
C ALA A 76 16.91 -20.67 17.47
N VAL A 77 18.12 -20.12 17.41
CA VAL A 77 19.15 -20.32 18.42
C VAL A 77 18.69 -19.85 19.80
N GLU A 78 18.03 -18.70 19.85
CA GLU A 78 17.52 -18.14 21.11
C GLU A 78 16.43 -19.01 21.74
N LYS A 79 15.50 -19.54 20.93
CA LYS A 79 14.34 -20.30 21.42
C LYS A 79 14.54 -21.81 21.52
N TYR A 80 15.62 -22.33 20.95
CA TYR A 80 15.90 -23.76 20.98
C TYR A 80 16.24 -24.25 22.39
N ASP A 81 15.82 -25.48 22.67
CA ASP A 81 16.02 -26.19 23.94
C ASP A 81 16.74 -27.51 23.67
N HIS A 82 18.04 -27.55 23.98
CA HIS A 82 18.92 -28.69 23.70
C HIS A 82 18.55 -29.95 24.51
N LYS A 83 17.83 -29.81 25.63
CA LYS A 83 17.45 -30.94 26.51
C LYS A 83 16.33 -31.80 25.93
N ARG A 84 15.67 -31.35 24.86
CA ARG A 84 14.54 -32.07 24.22
C ARG A 84 14.98 -33.18 23.26
N GLY A 85 16.27 -33.29 22.94
CA GLY A 85 16.82 -34.38 22.11
C GLY A 85 16.43 -34.34 20.62
N VAL A 86 15.81 -33.25 20.15
CA VAL A 86 15.52 -33.03 18.72
C VAL A 86 16.68 -32.27 18.10
N ALA A 87 17.26 -32.75 16.99
CA ALA A 87 18.38 -32.07 16.33
C ALA A 87 18.05 -30.61 15.99
N PHE A 88 18.97 -29.68 16.32
CA PHE A 88 18.78 -28.26 16.09
C PHE A 88 18.52 -27.94 14.61
N SER A 89 19.22 -28.62 13.70
CA SER A 89 19.02 -28.48 12.25
C SER A 89 17.55 -28.62 11.83
N LEU A 90 16.81 -29.58 12.40
CA LEU A 90 15.40 -29.81 12.10
C LEU A 90 14.53 -28.65 12.59
N TYR A 91 14.78 -28.19 13.82
CA TYR A 91 14.05 -27.07 14.42
C TYR A 91 14.33 -25.75 13.67
N ALA A 92 15.60 -25.44 13.42
CA ALA A 92 16.05 -24.25 12.72
C ALA A 92 15.48 -24.18 11.29
N THR A 93 15.44 -25.31 10.57
CA THR A 93 14.89 -25.36 9.21
C THR A 93 13.47 -24.78 9.13
N GLN A 94 12.60 -25.09 10.10
CA GLN A 94 11.23 -24.58 10.10
C GLN A 94 11.17 -23.07 10.36
N ARG A 95 12.02 -22.57 11.27
CA ARG A 95 12.06 -21.15 11.65
C ARG A 95 12.64 -20.30 10.52
N ILE A 96 13.73 -20.76 9.89
CA ILE A 96 14.36 -20.14 8.72
C ILE A 96 13.35 -20.06 7.58
N ARG A 97 12.73 -21.19 7.21
CA ARG A 97 11.73 -21.25 6.14
C ARG A 97 10.54 -20.32 6.40
N GLY A 98 10.02 -20.32 7.63
CA GLY A 98 8.90 -19.46 8.03
C GLY A 98 9.23 -17.97 7.90
N ARG A 99 10.43 -17.55 8.31
CA ARG A 99 10.89 -16.15 8.15
C ARG A 99 11.01 -15.75 6.69
N MET A 100 11.62 -16.60 5.87
CA MET A 100 11.74 -16.39 4.42
C MET A 100 10.37 -16.28 3.73
N LEU A 101 9.42 -17.15 4.07
CA LEU A 101 8.05 -17.09 3.52
C LEU A 101 7.34 -15.79 3.92
N ASN A 102 7.42 -15.40 5.19
CA ASN A 102 6.83 -14.15 5.67
C ASN A 102 7.43 -12.93 4.97
N TYR A 103 8.74 -12.95 4.67
CA TYR A 103 9.41 -11.92 3.89
C TYR A 103 8.88 -11.88 2.45
N MET A 104 8.79 -13.02 1.77
CA MET A 104 8.22 -13.11 0.42
C MET A 104 6.79 -12.60 0.35
N GLU A 105 5.96 -12.90 1.34
CA GLU A 105 4.59 -12.40 1.41
C GLU A 105 4.51 -10.88 1.64
N ARG A 106 5.48 -10.30 2.36
CA ARG A 106 5.57 -8.84 2.57
C ARG A 106 6.06 -8.15 1.31
N GLU A 107 7.15 -8.61 0.72
CA GLU A 107 7.70 -8.06 -0.53
C GLU A 107 6.77 -8.26 -1.72
N GLY A 108 6.11 -9.42 -1.81
CA GLY A 108 5.13 -9.71 -2.88
C GLY A 108 3.92 -8.77 -2.85
N LYS A 109 3.60 -8.15 -1.70
CA LYS A 109 2.57 -7.10 -1.60
C LYS A 109 3.05 -5.76 -2.16
N PHE A 110 4.37 -5.56 -2.28
CA PHE A 110 5.01 -4.41 -2.92
C PHE A 110 5.39 -4.70 -4.39
N GLY A 111 4.65 -5.58 -5.07
CA GLY A 111 4.58 -5.58 -6.54
C GLY A 111 3.96 -4.28 -7.04
N VAL A 112 4.60 -3.14 -6.76
CA VAL A 112 4.26 -1.85 -7.31
C VAL A 112 4.60 -1.96 -8.78
N VAL A 113 3.56 -2.18 -9.57
CA VAL A 113 3.68 -2.17 -11.02
C VAL A 113 4.16 -0.76 -11.40
N CYS A 114 5.35 -0.70 -11.98
CA CYS A 114 5.88 0.56 -12.47
C CYS A 114 5.16 0.93 -13.76
N ILE A 115 4.53 2.11 -13.76
CA ILE A 115 3.79 2.63 -14.92
C ILE A 115 4.71 2.78 -16.14
N ASP A 116 6.01 3.00 -15.90
CA ASP A 116 7.05 3.21 -16.92
C ASP A 116 7.80 1.94 -17.32
N SER A 117 7.45 0.78 -16.76
CA SER A 117 8.06 -0.49 -17.17
C SER A 117 7.35 -1.06 -18.40
N PRO A 118 8.10 -1.62 -19.38
CA PRO A 118 7.52 -2.32 -20.51
C PRO A 118 6.64 -3.48 -20.02
N LEU A 119 5.45 -3.60 -20.59
CA LEU A 119 4.50 -4.67 -20.25
C LEU A 119 4.89 -6.03 -20.86
N SER A 120 5.72 -6.02 -21.89
CA SER A 120 6.24 -7.21 -22.55
C SER A 120 7.71 -7.02 -22.92
N SER A 121 8.44 -8.11 -23.11
CA SER A 121 9.84 -8.07 -23.56
C SER A 121 9.99 -7.77 -25.06
N GLU A 122 8.91 -7.83 -25.83
CA GLU A 122 8.93 -7.68 -27.30
C GLU A 122 8.46 -6.30 -27.77
N GLN A 123 7.75 -5.55 -26.93
CA GLN A 123 7.21 -4.23 -27.25
C GLN A 123 7.51 -3.25 -26.12
N ASP A 124 7.97 -2.05 -26.48
CA ASP A 124 8.24 -0.93 -25.56
C ASP A 124 6.94 -0.26 -25.03
N ILE A 125 5.79 -0.93 -25.13
CA ILE A 125 4.52 -0.40 -24.64
C ILE A 125 4.50 -0.52 -23.12
N THR A 126 4.32 0.62 -22.45
CA THR A 126 4.24 0.70 -21.00
C THR A 126 2.79 0.85 -20.53
N LEU A 127 2.55 0.74 -19.22
CA LEU A 127 1.24 1.06 -18.65
C LEU A 127 0.86 2.52 -18.88
N ARG A 128 1.83 3.44 -18.91
CA ARG A 128 1.59 4.86 -19.21
C ARG A 128 0.88 5.07 -20.53
N ASP A 129 1.20 4.25 -21.53
CA ASP A 129 0.68 4.39 -22.89
C ASP A 129 -0.76 3.86 -23.02
N ILE A 130 -1.15 2.94 -22.16
CA ILE A 130 -2.47 2.28 -22.20
C ILE A 130 -3.48 2.96 -21.25
N LEU A 131 -3.00 3.56 -20.17
CA LEU A 131 -3.87 4.18 -19.18
C LEU A 131 -4.65 5.36 -19.77
N ILE A 132 -5.97 5.22 -19.80
CA ILE A 132 -6.90 6.24 -20.28
C ILE A 132 -7.18 7.23 -19.15
N ASP A 133 -7.19 8.53 -19.45
CA ASP A 133 -7.66 9.54 -18.51
C ASP A 133 -9.16 9.34 -18.26
N THR A 134 -9.53 9.11 -17.00
CA THR A 134 -10.93 8.92 -16.59
C THR A 134 -11.72 10.23 -16.55
N LYS A 135 -11.09 11.38 -16.80
CA LYS A 135 -11.79 12.66 -16.91
C LYS A 135 -12.72 12.67 -18.13
N ALA A 136 -13.76 13.48 -18.02
CA ALA A 136 -14.68 13.72 -19.11
C ALA A 136 -13.93 14.22 -20.35
N GLY A 137 -14.25 13.68 -21.52
CA GLY A 137 -13.69 14.14 -22.78
C GLY A 137 -14.03 15.60 -23.05
N VAL A 138 -13.29 16.24 -23.96
CA VAL A 138 -13.41 17.68 -24.26
C VAL A 138 -14.84 18.08 -24.64
N SER A 139 -15.56 17.26 -25.42
CA SER A 139 -16.97 17.54 -25.79
C SER A 139 -17.86 17.57 -24.55
N SER A 140 -17.80 16.55 -23.71
CA SER A 140 -18.60 16.47 -22.48
C SER A 140 -18.27 17.60 -21.51
N GLN A 141 -17.00 18.00 -21.42
CA GLN A 141 -16.60 19.16 -20.61
C GLN A 141 -17.15 20.47 -21.19
N ALA A 142 -17.12 20.66 -22.50
CA ALA A 142 -17.68 21.84 -23.16
C ALA A 142 -19.20 21.93 -23.01
N GLU A 143 -19.90 20.81 -23.16
CA GLU A 143 -21.33 20.66 -22.88
C GLU A 143 -21.67 21.02 -21.44
N HIS A 144 -20.93 20.47 -20.46
CA HIS A 144 -21.10 20.77 -19.05
C HIS A 144 -20.89 22.27 -18.76
N ASN A 145 -19.82 22.86 -19.31
CA ASN A 145 -19.54 24.28 -19.15
C ASN A 145 -20.64 25.16 -19.76
N TYR A 146 -21.18 24.76 -20.92
CA TYR A 146 -22.30 25.46 -21.54
C TYR A 146 -23.57 25.40 -20.68
N LEU A 147 -23.89 24.24 -20.10
CA LEU A 147 -25.00 24.08 -19.16
C LEU A 147 -24.84 24.98 -17.92
N ILE A 148 -23.63 25.02 -17.35
CA ILE A 148 -23.32 25.90 -16.22
C ILE A 148 -23.57 27.37 -16.60
N GLU A 149 -23.13 27.81 -17.77
CA GLU A 149 -23.36 29.19 -18.22
C GLU A 149 -24.85 29.51 -18.41
N GLN A 150 -25.66 28.58 -18.90
CA GLN A 150 -27.12 28.79 -18.96
C GLN A 150 -27.74 28.96 -17.57
N VAL A 151 -27.33 28.13 -16.60
CA VAL A 151 -27.82 28.22 -15.21
C VAL A 151 -27.35 29.51 -14.54
N LYS A 152 -26.09 29.91 -14.71
CA LYS A 152 -25.56 31.19 -14.19
C LYS A 152 -26.33 32.38 -14.75
N ASN A 153 -26.58 32.40 -16.06
CA ASN A 153 -27.36 33.46 -16.69
C ASN A 153 -28.80 33.53 -16.16
N ALA A 154 -29.42 32.38 -15.88
CA ALA A 154 -30.74 32.32 -15.24
C ALA A 154 -30.70 32.82 -13.79
N MET A 155 -29.67 32.43 -13.01
CA MET A 155 -29.45 32.92 -11.65
C MET A 155 -29.31 34.44 -11.61
N ASN A 156 -28.49 35.03 -12.48
CA ASN A 156 -28.27 36.49 -12.55
C ASN A 156 -29.53 37.30 -12.87
N ARG A 157 -30.56 36.67 -13.46
CA ARG A 157 -31.84 37.31 -13.79
C ARG A 157 -32.88 37.19 -12.67
N LEU A 158 -32.57 36.47 -11.59
CA LEU A 158 -33.47 36.35 -10.45
C LEU A 158 -33.55 37.65 -9.65
N PRO A 159 -34.68 37.88 -8.95
CA PRO A 159 -34.76 38.87 -7.89
C PRO A 159 -33.63 38.69 -6.86
N SER A 160 -33.08 39.78 -6.34
CA SER A 160 -31.92 39.77 -5.42
C SER A 160 -32.11 38.88 -4.19
N ASN A 161 -33.33 38.86 -3.63
CA ASN A 161 -33.70 38.01 -2.50
C ASN A 161 -33.77 36.52 -2.86
N GLU A 162 -34.31 36.16 -4.03
CA GLU A 162 -34.33 34.77 -4.50
C GLU A 162 -32.92 34.29 -4.85
N HIS A 163 -32.11 35.15 -5.49
CA HIS A 163 -30.70 34.87 -5.80
C HIS A 163 -29.88 34.64 -4.54
N ALA A 164 -29.96 35.54 -3.54
CA ALA A 164 -29.23 35.40 -2.29
C ALA A 164 -29.56 34.10 -1.56
N VAL A 165 -30.85 33.71 -1.53
CA VAL A 165 -31.27 32.44 -0.91
C VAL A 165 -30.73 31.23 -1.65
N LEU A 166 -30.80 31.22 -2.98
CA LEU A 166 -30.32 30.09 -3.76
C LEU A 166 -28.80 29.96 -3.75
N SER A 167 -28.05 31.07 -3.83
CA SER A 167 -26.60 31.05 -3.73
C SER A 167 -26.14 30.60 -2.35
N GLY A 168 -26.76 31.11 -1.28
CA GLY A 168 -26.45 30.68 0.09
C GLY A 168 -26.68 29.18 0.30
N VAL A 169 -27.81 28.64 -0.18
CA VAL A 169 -28.15 27.22 0.05
C VAL A 169 -27.38 26.27 -0.86
N PHE A 170 -27.14 26.61 -2.13
CA PHE A 170 -26.61 25.67 -3.14
C PHE A 170 -25.17 25.92 -3.57
N LEU A 171 -24.61 27.12 -3.34
CA LEU A 171 -23.22 27.44 -3.69
C LEU A 171 -22.34 27.58 -2.45
N GLU A 172 -22.90 28.07 -1.36
CA GLU A 172 -22.19 28.30 -0.10
C GLU A 172 -22.49 27.23 0.96
N ASP A 173 -23.27 26.19 0.62
CA ASP A 173 -23.69 25.08 1.50
C ASP A 173 -24.22 25.54 2.88
N CYS A 174 -24.84 26.71 2.95
CA CYS A 174 -25.40 27.24 4.19
C CYS A 174 -26.74 26.58 4.53
N GLU A 175 -26.92 26.22 5.81
CA GLU A 175 -28.20 25.68 6.25
C GLU A 175 -29.30 26.76 6.20
N PRO A 176 -30.53 26.42 5.72
CA PRO A 176 -31.63 27.38 5.64
C PRO A 176 -31.96 28.10 6.95
N LYS A 177 -31.69 27.46 8.10
CA LYS A 177 -31.87 28.06 9.43
C LYS A 177 -30.85 29.18 9.68
N GLN A 178 -29.57 28.93 9.41
CA GLN A 178 -28.50 29.90 9.59
C GLN A 178 -28.66 31.09 8.63
N LEU A 179 -29.09 30.81 7.40
CA LEU A 179 -29.39 31.84 6.41
C LEU A 179 -30.62 32.69 6.80
N ALA A 180 -31.61 32.11 7.46
CA ALA A 180 -32.76 32.84 7.99
C ALA A 180 -32.34 33.81 9.10
N GLU A 181 -31.46 33.36 10.00
CA GLU A 181 -30.88 34.17 11.08
C GLU A 181 -30.01 35.32 10.54
N SER A 182 -29.20 35.08 9.51
CA SER A 182 -28.34 36.12 8.92
C SER A 182 -29.11 37.19 8.13
N LEU A 183 -30.24 36.82 7.54
CA LEU A 183 -31.10 37.73 6.76
C LEU A 183 -32.24 38.34 7.59
N ASP A 184 -32.32 38.04 8.89
CA ASP A 184 -33.38 38.47 9.81
C ASP A 184 -34.81 38.16 9.29
N VAL A 185 -34.98 36.96 8.75
CA VAL A 185 -36.27 36.48 8.20
C VAL A 185 -36.66 35.13 8.78
N SER A 186 -37.94 34.79 8.71
CA SER A 186 -38.39 33.46 9.12
C SER A 186 -37.87 32.35 8.17
N ILE A 187 -37.58 31.18 8.72
CA ILE A 187 -37.18 29.97 7.96
C ILE A 187 -38.23 29.62 6.88
N SER A 188 -39.52 29.77 7.20
CA SER A 188 -40.62 29.57 6.25
C SER A 188 -40.54 30.51 5.04
N HIS A 189 -40.05 31.73 5.24
CA HIS A 189 -39.84 32.69 4.15
C HIS A 189 -38.68 32.26 3.24
N ILE A 190 -37.59 31.73 3.81
CA ILE A 190 -36.46 31.17 3.05
C ILE A 190 -36.91 30.02 2.16
N TYR A 191 -37.63 29.03 2.70
CA TYR A 191 -38.14 27.91 1.89
C TYR A 191 -39.11 28.37 0.78
N ARG A 192 -39.92 29.40 1.05
CA ARG A 192 -40.80 30.00 0.04
C ARG A 192 -40.00 30.64 -1.08
N LEU A 193 -38.98 31.44 -0.77
CA LEU A 193 -38.09 32.08 -1.75
C LEU A 193 -37.29 31.05 -2.54
N GLN A 194 -36.75 30.02 -1.88
CA GLN A 194 -36.06 28.91 -2.54
C GLN A 194 -36.96 28.22 -3.56
N LYS A 195 -38.20 27.89 -3.19
CA LYS A 195 -39.18 27.26 -4.10
C LYS A 195 -39.56 28.18 -5.26
N GLN A 196 -39.72 29.47 -5.01
CA GLN A 196 -40.03 30.47 -6.03
C GLN A 196 -38.87 30.64 -7.02
N GLY A 197 -37.65 30.78 -6.52
CA GLY A 197 -36.43 30.89 -7.33
C GLY A 197 -36.23 29.67 -8.22
N ILE A 198 -36.33 28.45 -7.69
CA ILE A 198 -36.23 27.21 -8.49
C ILE A 198 -37.31 27.16 -9.57
N LYS A 199 -38.56 27.53 -9.24
CA LYS A 199 -39.66 27.58 -10.21
C LYS A 199 -39.37 28.59 -11.33
N ARG A 200 -38.81 29.76 -10.99
CA ARG A 200 -38.42 30.80 -11.97
C ARG A 200 -37.29 30.33 -12.88
N ILE A 201 -36.22 29.76 -12.32
CA ILE A 201 -35.10 29.21 -13.10
C ILE A 201 -35.63 28.17 -14.10
N ARG A 202 -36.44 27.22 -13.64
CA ARG A 202 -37.05 26.20 -14.50
C ARG A 202 -37.93 26.82 -15.59
N GLY A 203 -38.67 27.88 -15.27
CA GLY A 203 -39.44 28.65 -16.26
C GLY A 203 -38.56 29.31 -17.32
N MET A 204 -37.49 29.99 -16.90
CA MET A 204 -36.53 30.65 -17.80
C MET A 204 -35.79 29.65 -18.70
N LEU A 205 -35.48 28.46 -18.18
CA LEU A 205 -34.79 27.40 -18.92
C LEU A 205 -35.75 26.44 -19.64
N SER A 206 -37.07 26.65 -19.60
CA SER A 206 -38.05 25.71 -20.15
C SER A 206 -37.86 25.39 -21.64
N ARG A 207 -37.63 26.41 -22.48
CA ARG A 207 -37.35 26.23 -23.91
C ARG A 207 -36.00 25.57 -24.18
N PHE A 208 -35.03 25.81 -23.30
CA PHE A 208 -33.71 25.20 -23.37
C PHE A 208 -33.80 23.70 -23.07
N MET A 209 -34.49 23.34 -21.99
CA MET A 209 -34.73 21.96 -21.56
C MET A 209 -35.58 21.11 -22.52
N GLN A 210 -36.30 21.73 -23.46
CA GLN A 210 -37.11 21.02 -24.48
C GLN A 210 -36.29 20.65 -25.72
N ASN A 211 -35.17 21.33 -25.96
CA ASN A 211 -34.36 21.22 -27.17
C ASN A 211 -33.00 20.52 -26.90
N TRP A 212 -32.83 19.97 -25.70
CA TRP A 212 -31.67 19.27 -25.19
C TRP A 212 -32.09 17.86 -24.77
#